data_AF-A0A250IAY1-F1
#
_entry.id   AF-A0A250IAY1-F1
#
_cell.length_a   1.000
_cell.length_b   1.000
_cell.length_c   1.000
_cell.angle_alpha   90.00
_cell.angle_beta   90.00
_cell.angle_gamma   90.00
#
_symmetry.space_group_name_H-M   'P 1'
#
loop_
_entity.id
_entity.type
_entity.pdbx_description
1 polymer ?
#
loop_
_entity_poly.entity_id
_entity_poly.type
_entity_poly.pdbx_seq_one_letter_code
_entity_poly.pdbx_strand_id
1 'polypeptide(L)'
;MRALLLSALLSTAPPPTAAQAQKLAAQEQWDDLYLAWAAVNPKGYSAAERRTIATALVKGCDTLSGKDAVMAYSLGERAVLFDETAPGLRCLARTSLATEQRGGAEEALRKGLQRFPKEGYFGLELGRLLLEDKDPQGALAALERVPPRSPEAAQARPLMEKARGESSEEKEARAQARAIERRFNGETGSAGLPPASSASGLTYESGVSADGMRTRANSRFIVKYFNNARDFSQRAEYEGKIVSALDEAHSHTRQVLGEARESPVDVVLYTREEFRTHQGADLARAVAGLYSAGAIRINDAAELTRQTKATLVHEYVHAVVDDLVQAANGGQRVPVWLNEGLAEYVEWRYLGHDKPPVNLANRLRGAAQADQLPRLEQMAGQALISHGDPAMAYGTSAIAVRELLAEGGPGRLLSLIRKVGEGAAFEEVLRDTYGRTVPELDAAVKAALSRR
;
A
#
# COMPACT_ATOMS: atom_id res chain seq x y z
N MET A 1 38.63 17.55 -51.49
CA MET A 1 37.29 18.12 -51.23
C MET A 1 36.22 17.16 -51.73
N ARG A 2 35.37 16.64 -50.83
CA ARG A 2 33.99 16.14 -51.01
C ARG A 2 33.67 15.17 -49.87
N ALA A 3 33.06 15.68 -48.81
CA ALA A 3 32.38 14.84 -47.83
C ALA A 3 30.89 14.86 -48.19
N LEU A 4 30.28 13.68 -48.34
CA LEU A 4 28.85 13.52 -48.60
C LEU A 4 28.10 13.58 -47.26
N LEU A 5 27.27 14.60 -47.07
CA LEU A 5 26.28 14.64 -46.01
C LEU A 5 24.98 14.00 -46.53
N LEU A 6 24.74 12.74 -46.16
CA LEU A 6 23.40 12.16 -46.22
C LEU A 6 22.62 12.60 -44.98
N SER A 7 21.76 13.60 -45.12
CA SER A 7 20.70 13.88 -44.14
C SER A 7 19.49 13.01 -44.46
N ALA A 8 19.26 11.97 -43.66
CA ALA A 8 18.08 11.12 -43.80
C ALA A 8 16.81 11.91 -43.43
N LEU A 9 15.97 12.19 -44.42
CA LEU A 9 14.62 12.72 -44.21
C LEU A 9 13.73 11.62 -43.63
N LEU A 10 13.54 11.63 -42.32
CA LEU A 10 12.43 10.94 -41.68
C LEU A 10 11.13 11.58 -42.17
N SER A 11 10.42 10.92 -43.09
CA SER A 11 9.10 11.37 -43.51
C SER A 11 8.11 11.18 -42.36
N THR A 12 7.85 12.24 -41.60
CA THR A 12 6.78 12.26 -40.61
C THR A 12 5.45 12.15 -41.35
N ALA A 13 4.88 10.94 -41.38
CA ALA A 13 3.52 10.74 -41.88
C ALA A 13 2.56 11.68 -41.12
N PRO A 14 1.56 12.28 -41.78
CA PRO A 14 0.61 13.16 -41.11
C PRO A 14 -0.13 12.41 -39.99
N PRO A 15 -0.45 13.07 -38.87
CA PRO A 15 -1.15 12.43 -37.75
C PRO A 15 -2.51 11.90 -38.21
N PRO A 16 -2.94 10.74 -37.71
CA PRO A 16 -4.12 10.07 -38.24
C PRO A 16 -5.41 10.80 -37.86
N THR A 17 -6.39 10.81 -38.76
CA THR A 17 -7.58 11.67 -38.66
C THR A 17 -8.77 10.94 -38.07
N ALA A 18 -9.70 11.67 -37.44
CA ALA A 18 -10.92 11.07 -36.88
C ALA A 18 -11.75 10.28 -37.92
N ALA A 19 -11.71 10.68 -39.19
CA ALA A 19 -12.35 9.95 -40.30
C ALA A 19 -11.64 8.61 -40.61
N GLN A 20 -10.31 8.53 -40.46
CA GLN A 20 -9.57 7.26 -40.56
C GLN A 20 -9.95 6.30 -39.43
N ALA A 21 -10.15 6.80 -38.20
CA ALA A 21 -10.61 5.96 -37.08
C ALA A 21 -11.98 5.33 -37.37
N GLN A 22 -12.93 6.13 -37.86
CA GLN A 22 -14.24 5.64 -38.29
C GLN A 22 -14.14 4.61 -39.42
N LYS A 23 -13.26 4.84 -40.41
CA LYS A 23 -13.07 3.93 -41.53
C LYS A 23 -12.53 2.56 -41.06
N LEU A 24 -11.45 2.53 -40.28
CA LEU A 24 -10.88 1.28 -39.77
C LEU A 24 -11.88 0.53 -38.88
N ALA A 25 -12.60 1.24 -38.01
CA ALA A 25 -13.66 0.66 -37.18
C ALA A 25 -14.90 0.19 -37.97
N ALA A 26 -15.15 0.72 -39.18
CA ALA A 26 -16.17 0.23 -40.09
C ALA A 26 -15.72 -1.01 -40.88
N GLN A 27 -14.40 -1.16 -41.08
CA GLN A 27 -13.77 -2.30 -41.76
C GLN A 27 -13.31 -3.40 -40.79
N GLU A 28 -13.57 -3.25 -39.49
CA GLU A 28 -13.16 -4.15 -38.40
C GLU A 28 -11.63 -4.38 -38.32
N GLN A 29 -10.85 -3.41 -38.79
CA GLN A 29 -9.39 -3.42 -38.73
C GLN A 29 -8.91 -2.92 -37.36
N TRP A 30 -9.11 -3.74 -36.33
CA TRP A 30 -8.90 -3.36 -34.94
C TRP A 30 -7.43 -3.16 -34.57
N ASP A 31 -6.52 -4.00 -35.08
CA ASP A 31 -5.08 -3.87 -34.91
C ASP A 31 -4.56 -2.56 -35.52
N ASP A 32 -4.95 -2.26 -36.76
CA ASP A 32 -4.58 -1.01 -37.45
C ASP A 32 -5.15 0.21 -36.72
N LEU A 33 -6.38 0.12 -36.22
CA LEU A 33 -7.02 1.15 -35.40
C LEU A 33 -6.30 1.35 -34.05
N TYR A 34 -5.78 0.28 -33.42
CA TYR A 34 -4.98 0.42 -32.21
C TYR A 34 -3.62 1.04 -32.53
N LEU A 35 -2.87 0.47 -33.47
CA LEU A 35 -1.51 0.90 -33.84
C LEU A 35 -1.45 2.36 -34.27
N ALA A 36 -2.41 2.82 -35.07
CA ALA A 36 -2.45 4.21 -35.50
C ALA A 36 -2.72 5.21 -34.35
N TRP A 37 -3.44 4.82 -33.28
CA TRP A 37 -3.76 5.72 -32.16
C TRP A 37 -2.97 5.47 -30.87
N ALA A 38 -2.23 4.36 -30.75
CA ALA A 38 -1.49 3.98 -29.55
C ALA A 38 -0.60 5.11 -28.99
N ALA A 39 0.27 5.69 -29.83
CA ALA A 39 1.20 6.74 -29.45
C ALA A 39 0.66 8.18 -29.60
N VAL A 40 -0.59 8.35 -30.03
CA VAL A 40 -1.14 9.68 -30.37
C VAL A 40 -1.50 10.49 -29.12
N ASN A 41 -1.19 11.78 -29.08
CA ASN A 41 -1.58 12.65 -27.96
C ASN A 41 -2.99 13.24 -28.19
N PRO A 42 -3.98 13.02 -27.28
CA PRO A 42 -5.32 13.58 -27.44
C PRO A 42 -5.36 15.10 -27.58
N LYS A 43 -4.39 15.82 -26.99
CA LYS A 43 -4.34 17.29 -27.02
C LYS A 43 -4.19 17.88 -28.44
N GLY A 44 -3.81 17.07 -29.43
CA GLY A 44 -3.75 17.47 -30.84
C GLY A 44 -5.10 17.53 -31.57
N TYR A 45 -6.21 17.16 -30.92
CA TYR A 45 -7.52 17.00 -31.56
C TYR A 45 -8.59 17.84 -30.87
N SER A 46 -9.54 18.36 -31.67
CA SER A 46 -10.73 19.04 -31.14
C SER A 46 -11.61 18.10 -30.32
N ALA A 47 -12.47 18.65 -29.45
CA ALA A 47 -13.37 17.83 -28.64
C ALA A 47 -14.35 16.98 -29.49
N ALA A 48 -14.70 17.43 -30.69
CA ALA A 48 -15.52 16.66 -31.63
C ALA A 48 -14.74 15.47 -32.22
N GLU A 49 -13.50 15.70 -32.67
CA GLU A 49 -12.64 14.63 -33.20
C GLU A 49 -12.29 13.60 -32.12
N ARG A 50 -11.99 14.03 -30.89
CA ARG A 50 -11.74 13.13 -29.76
C ARG A 50 -12.93 12.20 -29.48
N ARG A 51 -14.15 12.72 -29.51
CA ARG A 51 -15.39 11.91 -29.41
C ARG A 51 -15.53 10.90 -30.53
N THR A 52 -15.24 11.31 -31.77
CA THR A 52 -15.29 10.42 -32.94
C THR A 52 -14.26 9.30 -32.84
N ILE A 53 -13.02 9.62 -32.45
CA ILE A 53 -11.94 8.65 -32.24
C ILE A 53 -12.29 7.71 -31.09
N ALA A 54 -12.72 8.24 -29.94
CA ALA A 54 -13.14 7.43 -28.80
C ALA A 54 -14.28 6.47 -29.17
N THR A 55 -15.31 6.94 -29.89
CA THR A 55 -16.42 6.10 -30.37
C THR A 55 -15.94 4.93 -31.24
N ALA A 56 -14.98 5.16 -32.13
CA ALA A 56 -14.39 4.11 -32.97
C ALA A 56 -13.62 3.07 -32.13
N LEU A 57 -12.81 3.53 -31.17
CA LEU A 57 -12.04 2.67 -30.27
C LEU A 57 -12.95 1.86 -29.33
N VAL A 58 -14.02 2.45 -28.78
CA VAL A 58 -15.02 1.73 -27.97
C VAL A 58 -15.70 0.63 -28.79
N LYS A 59 -16.06 0.90 -30.06
CA LYS A 59 -16.64 -0.13 -30.93
C LYS A 59 -15.71 -1.35 -31.04
N GLY A 60 -14.41 -1.14 -31.19
CA GLY A 60 -13.43 -2.24 -31.23
C GLY A 60 -13.32 -2.96 -29.89
N CYS A 61 -13.22 -2.22 -28.78
CA CYS A 61 -13.23 -2.77 -27.43
C CYS A 61 -14.44 -3.68 -27.17
N ASP A 62 -15.66 -3.21 -27.45
CA ASP A 62 -16.88 -4.02 -27.24
C ASP A 62 -16.93 -5.23 -28.18
N THR A 63 -16.46 -5.09 -29.42
CA THR A 63 -16.43 -6.18 -30.43
C THR A 63 -15.45 -7.30 -30.07
N LEU A 64 -14.31 -6.94 -29.48
CA LEU A 64 -13.24 -7.87 -29.13
C LEU A 64 -13.30 -8.39 -27.69
N SER A 65 -14.09 -7.77 -26.80
CA SER A 65 -14.18 -8.12 -25.36
C SER A 65 -14.33 -9.62 -25.04
N GLY A 66 -14.94 -10.41 -25.93
CA GLY A 66 -15.11 -11.86 -25.77
C GLY A 66 -14.32 -12.74 -26.76
N LYS A 67 -13.36 -12.15 -27.50
CA LYS A 67 -12.53 -12.80 -28.54
C LYS A 67 -11.04 -12.58 -28.31
N ASP A 68 -10.68 -11.34 -27.98
CA ASP A 68 -9.32 -10.90 -27.62
C ASP A 68 -9.45 -9.81 -26.55
N ALA A 69 -9.38 -10.24 -25.28
CA ALA A 69 -9.51 -9.35 -24.15
C ALA A 69 -8.34 -8.35 -24.03
N VAL A 70 -7.16 -8.69 -24.54
CA VAL A 70 -5.95 -7.86 -24.47
C VAL A 70 -6.05 -6.70 -25.46
N MET A 71 -6.38 -6.98 -26.72
CA MET A 71 -6.63 -5.94 -27.71
C MET A 71 -7.85 -5.09 -27.33
N ALA A 72 -8.91 -5.72 -26.80
CA ALA A 72 -10.07 -4.99 -26.31
C ALA A 72 -9.72 -4.01 -25.17
N TYR A 73 -8.93 -4.46 -24.19
CA TYR A 73 -8.41 -3.61 -23.11
C TYR A 73 -7.61 -2.42 -23.65
N SER A 74 -6.64 -2.68 -24.54
CA SER A 74 -5.80 -1.63 -25.14
C SER A 74 -6.61 -0.59 -25.92
N LEU A 75 -7.64 -1.01 -26.64
CA LEU A 75 -8.60 -0.11 -27.30
C LEU A 75 -9.45 0.67 -26.28
N GLY A 76 -9.86 0.04 -25.18
CA GLY A 76 -10.61 0.66 -24.09
C GLY A 76 -9.85 1.77 -23.36
N GLU A 77 -8.59 1.51 -22.97
CA GLU A 77 -7.70 2.53 -22.38
C GLU A 77 -7.56 3.73 -23.31
N ARG A 78 -7.27 3.44 -24.59
CA ARG A 78 -7.05 4.45 -25.62
C ARG A 78 -8.31 5.28 -25.84
N ALA A 79 -9.50 4.67 -25.83
CA ALA A 79 -10.78 5.35 -25.95
C ALA A 79 -11.02 6.33 -24.79
N VAL A 80 -10.86 5.88 -23.55
CA VAL A 80 -11.06 6.69 -22.33
C VAL A 80 -10.07 7.86 -22.28
N LEU A 81 -8.83 7.66 -22.74
CA LEU A 81 -7.82 8.71 -22.87
C LEU A 81 -8.19 9.78 -23.93
N PHE A 82 -8.98 9.43 -24.95
CA PHE A 82 -9.51 10.40 -25.90
C PHE A 82 -10.76 11.12 -25.37
N ASP A 83 -11.77 10.39 -24.88
CA ASP A 83 -12.92 10.96 -24.19
C ASP A 83 -13.50 9.98 -23.15
N GLU A 84 -13.68 10.44 -21.91
CA GLU A 84 -14.17 9.64 -20.78
C GLU A 84 -15.69 9.40 -20.86
N THR A 85 -16.13 8.66 -21.87
CA THR A 85 -17.54 8.33 -22.09
C THR A 85 -17.99 7.14 -21.22
N ALA A 86 -19.29 7.07 -20.88
CA ALA A 86 -19.81 5.92 -20.14
C ALA A 86 -19.58 4.57 -20.86
N PRO A 87 -19.85 4.41 -22.18
CA PRO A 87 -19.50 3.20 -22.90
C PRO A 87 -18.00 2.85 -22.83
N GLY A 88 -17.11 3.84 -22.96
CA GLY A 88 -15.67 3.63 -22.86
C GLY A 88 -15.23 3.13 -21.48
N LEU A 89 -15.70 3.76 -20.40
CA LEU A 89 -15.41 3.32 -19.03
C LEU A 89 -16.02 1.95 -18.71
N ARG A 90 -17.21 1.63 -19.25
CA ARG A 90 -17.82 0.29 -19.13
C ARG A 90 -17.02 -0.79 -19.87
N CYS A 91 -16.56 -0.48 -21.08
CA CYS A 91 -15.77 -1.45 -21.84
C CYS A 91 -14.40 -1.65 -21.20
N LEU A 92 -13.69 -0.57 -20.86
CA LEU A 92 -12.43 -0.62 -20.12
C LEU A 92 -12.57 -1.44 -18.84
N ALA A 93 -13.53 -1.13 -17.96
CA ALA A 93 -13.74 -1.89 -16.72
C ALA A 93 -13.93 -3.40 -16.96
N ARG A 94 -14.78 -3.78 -17.92
CA ARG A 94 -15.06 -5.18 -18.27
C ARG A 94 -13.82 -5.89 -18.83
N THR A 95 -13.09 -5.24 -19.72
CA THR A 95 -11.87 -5.80 -20.31
C THR A 95 -10.74 -5.89 -19.30
N SER A 96 -10.63 -4.91 -18.39
CA SER A 96 -9.68 -4.96 -17.26
C SER A 96 -9.95 -6.18 -16.38
N LEU A 97 -11.21 -6.47 -16.04
CA LEU A 97 -11.54 -7.70 -15.30
C LEU A 97 -11.19 -8.97 -16.09
N ALA A 98 -11.45 -8.99 -17.40
CA ALA A 98 -11.13 -10.11 -18.28
C ALA A 98 -9.62 -10.32 -18.48
N THR A 99 -8.78 -9.30 -18.27
CA THR A 99 -7.31 -9.37 -18.31
C THR A 99 -6.67 -9.36 -16.91
N GLU A 100 -7.44 -9.67 -15.87
CA GLU A 100 -7.04 -9.70 -14.44
C GLU A 100 -6.52 -8.36 -13.86
N GLN A 101 -6.66 -7.26 -14.60
CA GLN A 101 -6.28 -5.89 -14.24
C GLN A 101 -7.27 -5.24 -13.24
N ARG A 102 -7.42 -5.84 -12.05
CA ARG A 102 -8.42 -5.41 -11.03
C ARG A 102 -8.35 -3.92 -10.67
N GLY A 103 -7.15 -3.37 -10.44
CA GLY A 103 -6.99 -1.94 -10.11
C GLY A 103 -7.44 -1.00 -11.25
N GLY A 104 -7.16 -1.37 -12.50
CA GLY A 104 -7.64 -0.63 -13.67
C GLY A 104 -9.16 -0.74 -13.86
N ALA A 105 -9.74 -1.89 -13.52
CA ALA A 105 -11.19 -2.07 -13.49
C ALA A 105 -11.82 -1.16 -12.43
N GLU A 106 -11.30 -1.17 -11.21
CA GLU A 106 -11.78 -0.35 -10.10
C GLU A 106 -11.68 1.14 -10.41
N GLU A 107 -10.56 1.63 -10.96
CA GLU A 107 -10.42 3.04 -11.34
C GLU A 107 -11.47 3.44 -12.38
N ALA A 108 -11.65 2.63 -13.43
CA ALA A 108 -12.65 2.87 -14.47
C ALA A 108 -14.08 2.88 -13.90
N LEU A 109 -14.39 1.97 -12.98
CA LEU A 109 -15.69 1.88 -12.30
C LEU A 109 -15.93 3.07 -11.36
N ARG A 110 -14.96 3.46 -10.52
CA ARG A 110 -15.05 4.62 -9.62
C ARG A 110 -15.22 5.93 -10.40
N LYS A 111 -14.43 6.11 -11.46
CA LYS A 111 -14.50 7.24 -12.40
C LYS A 111 -15.84 7.30 -13.12
N GLY A 112 -16.35 6.14 -13.57
CA GLY A 112 -17.68 5.99 -14.16
C GLY A 112 -18.79 6.36 -13.18
N LEU A 113 -18.74 5.86 -11.95
CA LEU A 113 -19.71 6.14 -10.89
C LEU A 113 -19.70 7.62 -10.44
N GLN A 114 -18.56 8.30 -10.59
CA GLN A 114 -18.43 9.74 -10.33
C GLN A 114 -18.98 10.60 -11.47
N ARG A 115 -18.60 10.33 -12.73
CA ARG A 115 -19.04 11.11 -13.90
C ARG A 115 -20.47 10.80 -14.36
N PHE A 116 -20.93 9.57 -14.17
CA PHE A 116 -22.20 9.06 -14.67
C PHE A 116 -23.05 8.43 -13.56
N PRO A 117 -23.43 9.17 -12.49
CA PRO A 117 -24.15 8.63 -11.34
C PRO A 117 -25.59 8.14 -11.63
N LYS A 118 -26.07 8.26 -12.88
CA LYS A 118 -27.35 7.70 -13.35
C LYS A 118 -27.19 6.32 -13.99
N GLU A 119 -25.97 5.89 -14.28
CA GLU A 119 -25.65 4.58 -14.86
C GLU A 119 -25.43 3.56 -13.73
N GLY A 120 -26.45 2.72 -13.46
CA GLY A 120 -26.43 1.76 -12.36
C GLY A 120 -25.29 0.73 -12.45
N TYR A 121 -24.83 0.43 -13.67
CA TYR A 121 -23.72 -0.47 -13.96
C TYR A 121 -22.48 -0.21 -13.10
N PHE A 122 -22.04 1.05 -12.99
CA PHE A 122 -20.78 1.35 -12.31
C PHE A 122 -20.84 1.08 -10.81
N GLY A 123 -21.98 1.32 -10.16
CA GLY A 123 -22.17 1.01 -8.74
C GLY A 123 -22.36 -0.48 -8.49
N LEU A 124 -23.03 -1.18 -9.42
CA LEU A 124 -23.24 -2.63 -9.33
C LEU A 124 -21.91 -3.38 -9.49
N GLU A 125 -21.16 -3.12 -10.56
CA GLU A 125 -19.92 -3.83 -10.84
C GLU A 125 -18.79 -3.44 -9.88
N LEU A 126 -18.72 -2.18 -9.42
CA LEU A 126 -17.81 -1.81 -8.32
C LEU A 126 -18.18 -2.54 -7.02
N GLY A 127 -19.48 -2.64 -6.73
CA GLY A 127 -19.99 -3.41 -5.59
C GLY A 127 -19.67 -4.91 -5.65
N ARG A 128 -19.71 -5.49 -6.85
CA ARG A 128 -19.28 -6.89 -7.10
C ARG A 128 -17.79 -7.05 -6.91
N LEU A 129 -16.99 -6.20 -7.56
CA LEU A 129 -15.54 -6.21 -7.46
C LEU A 129 -15.10 -6.10 -5.99
N LEU A 130 -15.64 -5.15 -5.24
CA LEU A 130 -15.32 -4.98 -3.82
C LEU A 130 -15.83 -6.13 -2.92
N LEU A 131 -16.89 -6.85 -3.29
CA LEU A 131 -17.32 -8.09 -2.60
C LEU A 131 -16.42 -9.30 -2.92
N GLU A 132 -15.87 -9.38 -4.11
CA GLU A 132 -14.81 -10.34 -4.44
C GLU A 132 -13.53 -9.98 -3.69
N ASP A 133 -13.16 -8.71 -3.70
CA ASP A 133 -12.03 -8.12 -3.00
C ASP A 133 -12.34 -7.89 -1.51
N LYS A 134 -13.25 -8.67 -0.92
CA LYS A 134 -13.59 -8.75 0.51
C LYS A 134 -13.50 -7.43 1.28
N ASP A 135 -13.98 -6.36 0.65
CA ASP A 135 -14.27 -5.04 1.21
C ASP A 135 -15.79 -4.87 1.21
N PRO A 136 -16.50 -5.50 2.16
CA PRO A 136 -17.94 -5.35 2.25
C PRO A 136 -18.38 -3.91 2.59
N GLN A 137 -17.47 -3.05 3.09
CA GLN A 137 -17.80 -1.66 3.43
C GLN A 137 -17.76 -0.77 2.19
N GLY A 138 -16.69 -0.83 1.41
CA GLY A 138 -16.61 -0.16 0.11
C GLY A 138 -17.64 -0.71 -0.88
N ALA A 139 -17.88 -2.02 -0.88
CA ALA A 139 -18.95 -2.62 -1.68
C ALA A 139 -20.31 -2.04 -1.33
N LEU A 140 -20.66 -1.95 -0.04
CA LEU A 140 -21.91 -1.33 0.38
C LEU A 140 -22.00 0.14 -0.08
N ALA A 141 -20.93 0.92 0.10
CA ALA A 141 -20.87 2.32 -0.33
C ALA A 141 -20.97 2.50 -1.87
N ALA A 142 -20.48 1.55 -2.66
CA ALA A 142 -20.64 1.52 -4.11
C ALA A 142 -22.07 1.15 -4.53
N LEU A 143 -22.64 0.11 -3.91
CA LEU A 143 -23.99 -0.39 -4.19
C LEU A 143 -25.08 0.61 -3.78
N GLU A 144 -24.90 1.35 -2.69
CA GLU A 144 -25.81 2.42 -2.26
C GLU A 144 -25.90 3.59 -3.27
N ARG A 145 -24.95 3.69 -4.20
CA ARG A 145 -24.97 4.66 -5.30
C ARG A 145 -25.66 4.14 -6.57
N VAL A 146 -26.13 2.88 -6.60
CA VAL A 146 -26.94 2.35 -7.71
C VAL A 146 -28.34 2.99 -7.69
N PRO A 147 -28.80 3.65 -8.77
CA PRO A 147 -30.08 4.34 -8.76
C PRO A 147 -31.25 3.36 -8.54
N PRO A 148 -32.20 3.63 -7.61
CA PRO A 148 -33.20 2.65 -7.17
C PRO A 148 -34.26 2.29 -8.23
N ARG A 149 -34.27 2.97 -9.38
CA ARG A 149 -35.13 2.70 -10.54
C ARG A 149 -34.35 2.17 -11.76
N SER A 150 -33.06 1.87 -11.60
CA SER A 150 -32.23 1.27 -12.66
C SER A 150 -32.48 -0.24 -12.77
N PRO A 151 -32.22 -0.87 -13.94
CA PRO A 151 -32.24 -2.34 -14.08
C PRO A 151 -31.30 -3.04 -13.10
N GLU A 152 -30.18 -2.40 -12.75
CA GLU A 152 -29.17 -2.93 -11.83
C GLU A 152 -29.61 -2.95 -10.37
N ALA A 153 -30.61 -2.14 -9.98
CA ALA A 153 -31.08 -2.05 -8.60
C ALA A 153 -31.61 -3.39 -8.04
N ALA A 154 -32.18 -4.24 -8.89
CA ALA A 154 -32.63 -5.58 -8.49
C ALA A 154 -31.45 -6.51 -8.16
N GLN A 155 -30.32 -6.36 -8.85
CA GLN A 155 -29.10 -7.14 -8.64
C GLN A 155 -28.26 -6.59 -7.47
N ALA A 156 -28.32 -5.27 -7.22
CA ALA A 156 -27.59 -4.62 -6.13
C ALA A 156 -28.12 -5.00 -4.74
N ARG A 157 -29.44 -5.14 -4.56
CA ARG A 157 -30.07 -5.44 -3.25
C ARG A 157 -29.50 -6.67 -2.52
N PRO A 158 -29.47 -7.89 -3.11
CA PRO A 158 -28.91 -9.05 -2.42
C PRO A 158 -27.40 -8.92 -2.17
N LEU A 159 -26.68 -8.16 -3.01
CA LEU A 159 -25.27 -7.85 -2.78
C LEU A 159 -25.08 -6.89 -1.60
N MET A 160 -25.99 -5.92 -1.37
CA MET A 160 -25.97 -5.06 -0.19
C MET A 160 -26.26 -5.83 1.10
N GLU A 161 -27.18 -6.80 1.05
CA GLU A 161 -27.47 -7.70 2.17
C GLU A 161 -26.27 -8.60 2.48
N LYS A 162 -25.67 -9.22 1.44
CA LYS A 162 -24.41 -9.97 1.56
C LYS A 162 -23.28 -9.12 2.14
N ALA A 163 -23.10 -7.90 1.65
CA ALA A 163 -22.08 -6.96 2.14
C ALA A 163 -22.31 -6.63 3.62
N ARG A 164 -23.55 -6.39 4.06
CA ARG A 164 -23.86 -6.17 5.48
C ARG A 164 -23.55 -7.40 6.34
N GLY A 165 -23.84 -8.61 5.84
CA GLY A 165 -23.47 -9.87 6.48
C GLY A 165 -21.95 -10.04 6.61
N GLU A 166 -21.22 -10.01 5.48
CA GLU A 166 -19.76 -10.15 5.45
C GLU A 166 -19.06 -9.04 6.26
N SER A 167 -19.63 -7.84 6.39
CA SER A 167 -19.12 -6.75 7.24
C SER A 167 -19.29 -7.03 8.74
N SER A 168 -20.31 -7.81 9.14
CA SER A 168 -20.48 -8.28 10.52
C SER A 168 -19.51 -9.42 10.81
N GLU A 169 -19.47 -10.41 9.92
CA GLU A 169 -18.56 -11.56 10.01
C GLU A 169 -17.09 -11.12 9.97
N GLU A 170 -16.74 -10.06 9.24
CA GLU A 170 -15.40 -9.47 9.26
C GLU A 170 -15.04 -8.88 10.62
N LYS A 171 -15.96 -8.20 11.31
CA LYS A 171 -15.70 -7.66 12.65
C LYS A 171 -15.50 -8.77 13.67
N GLU A 172 -16.26 -9.85 13.54
CA GLU A 172 -16.14 -11.04 14.38
C GLU A 172 -14.86 -11.82 14.10
N ALA A 173 -14.51 -12.03 12.84
CA ALA A 173 -13.28 -12.72 12.43
C ALA A 173 -12.02 -11.90 12.77
N ARG A 174 -12.03 -10.57 12.58
CA ARG A 174 -10.96 -9.68 13.09
C ARG A 174 -10.78 -9.77 14.61
N ALA A 175 -11.83 -10.10 15.36
CA ALA A 175 -11.72 -10.40 16.79
C ALA A 175 -11.20 -11.84 17.06
N GLN A 176 -11.41 -12.79 16.15
CA GLN A 176 -10.95 -14.18 16.24
C GLN A 176 -9.49 -14.39 15.80
N ALA A 177 -8.96 -13.73 14.76
CA ALA A 177 -7.52 -13.81 14.49
C ALA A 177 -6.67 -13.19 15.60
N ARG A 178 -7.15 -12.11 16.23
CA ARG A 178 -6.56 -11.61 17.48
C ARG A 178 -6.52 -12.69 18.57
N ALA A 179 -7.28 -13.79 18.47
CA ALA A 179 -7.22 -14.96 19.35
C ALA A 179 -6.33 -16.11 18.84
N ILE A 180 -6.00 -16.13 17.55
CA ILE A 180 -5.14 -17.14 16.90
C ILE A 180 -3.68 -16.67 16.87
N GLU A 181 -3.42 -15.39 16.63
CA GLU A 181 -2.09 -14.75 16.68
C GLU A 181 -1.44 -14.93 18.07
N ARG A 182 -2.27 -14.91 19.13
CA ARG A 182 -1.93 -15.30 20.51
C ARG A 182 -1.37 -16.73 20.68
N ARG A 183 -1.45 -17.60 19.66
CA ARG A 183 -0.98 -19.00 19.69
C ARG A 183 0.27 -19.26 18.85
N PHE A 184 0.67 -18.36 17.96
CA PHE A 184 1.67 -18.65 16.92
C PHE A 184 3.09 -18.15 17.21
N ASN A 185 3.31 -17.27 18.18
CA ASN A 185 4.64 -16.72 18.47
C ASN A 185 5.53 -17.66 19.32
N GLY A 186 5.79 -18.86 18.78
CA GLY A 186 6.87 -19.79 19.17
C GLY A 186 7.86 -19.99 18.01
N GLU A 187 9.15 -20.13 18.32
CA GLU A 187 10.33 -19.86 17.45
C GLU A 187 10.63 -20.90 16.33
N THR A 188 11.13 -20.54 15.12
CA THR A 188 12.57 -20.47 14.65
C THR A 188 12.59 -20.39 13.07
N GLY A 189 13.68 -20.17 12.28
CA GLY A 189 15.08 -19.73 12.47
C GLY A 189 16.03 -20.02 11.25
N SER A 190 17.06 -19.17 10.98
CA SER A 190 18.28 -19.35 10.09
C SER A 190 18.14 -19.27 8.53
N ALA A 191 19.12 -18.89 7.67
CA ALA A 191 20.47 -18.23 7.77
C ALA A 191 21.06 -17.79 6.36
N GLY A 192 22.07 -16.87 6.30
CA GLY A 192 23.06 -16.76 5.17
C GLY A 192 23.43 -15.36 4.58
N LEU A 193 24.73 -15.02 4.47
CA LEU A 193 25.37 -13.77 3.90
C LEU A 193 26.36 -14.13 2.73
N PRO A 194 27.24 -13.28 2.09
CA PRO A 194 27.57 -11.82 2.12
C PRO A 194 27.72 -11.16 0.66
N PRO A 195 28.65 -10.23 0.29
CA PRO A 195 28.56 -8.76 0.45
C PRO A 195 28.87 -7.82 -0.79
N ALA A 196 28.29 -6.61 -0.75
CA ALA A 196 28.76 -5.24 -1.12
C ALA A 196 29.62 -4.87 -2.38
N SER A 197 29.19 -3.82 -3.12
CA SER A 197 29.96 -2.53 -3.28
C SER A 197 29.24 -1.36 -4.00
N SER A 198 29.41 -0.14 -3.45
CA SER A 198 29.41 1.23 -4.01
C SER A 198 28.44 1.77 -5.11
N ALA A 199 27.65 2.78 -4.68
CA ALA A 199 27.57 4.16 -5.22
C ALA A 199 26.64 4.56 -6.39
N SER A 200 25.56 5.27 -5.99
CA SER A 200 24.95 6.47 -6.60
C SER A 200 24.47 6.42 -8.07
N GLY A 201 23.14 6.38 -8.19
CA GLY A 201 22.38 6.30 -9.42
C GLY A 201 21.42 5.12 -9.27
N LEU A 202 20.11 5.35 -9.16
CA LEU A 202 19.14 4.27 -8.97
C LEU A 202 18.85 3.56 -10.30
N THR A 203 19.89 2.94 -10.87
CA THR A 203 19.78 1.84 -11.81
C THR A 203 19.18 0.65 -11.08
N TYR A 204 18.01 0.20 -11.53
CA TYR A 204 17.38 -1.01 -11.02
C TYR A 204 18.05 -2.22 -11.65
N GLU A 205 18.60 -3.11 -10.84
CA GLU A 205 19.11 -4.40 -11.32
C GLU A 205 18.02 -5.47 -11.19
N SER A 206 17.81 -6.21 -12.28
CA SER A 206 16.94 -7.38 -12.33
C SER A 206 17.77 -8.65 -12.22
N GLY A 207 17.59 -9.42 -11.14
CA GLY A 207 18.34 -10.64 -10.86
C GLY A 207 17.45 -11.87 -10.68
N VAL A 208 18.09 -12.98 -10.31
CA VAL A 208 17.42 -14.18 -9.80
C VAL A 208 18.16 -14.59 -8.51
N SER A 209 17.45 -14.71 -7.39
CA SER A 209 18.03 -15.12 -6.11
C SER A 209 18.29 -16.63 -6.03
N ALA A 210 18.99 -17.07 -4.99
CA ALA A 210 19.41 -18.48 -4.81
C ALA A 210 18.25 -19.49 -4.70
N ASP A 211 17.05 -19.00 -4.40
CA ASP A 211 15.77 -19.72 -4.35
C ASP A 211 15.00 -19.70 -5.69
N GLY A 212 15.57 -19.10 -6.75
CA GLY A 212 14.97 -18.98 -8.07
C GLY A 212 13.98 -17.82 -8.22
N MET A 213 13.78 -16.95 -7.21
CA MET A 213 12.90 -15.78 -7.36
C MET A 213 13.53 -14.69 -8.22
N ARG A 214 12.77 -14.11 -9.16
CA ARG A 214 13.20 -12.90 -9.88
C ARG A 214 13.16 -11.71 -8.93
N THR A 215 14.30 -11.09 -8.70
CA THR A 215 14.45 -9.93 -7.81
C THR A 215 14.58 -8.65 -8.61
N ARG A 216 14.01 -7.56 -8.09
CA ARG A 216 14.31 -6.20 -8.57
C ARG A 216 14.83 -5.39 -7.40
N ALA A 217 16.10 -5.04 -7.45
CA ALA A 217 16.79 -4.36 -6.35
C ALA A 217 17.08 -2.90 -6.69
N ASN A 218 17.02 -2.06 -5.67
CA ASN A 218 17.75 -0.80 -5.60
C ASN A 218 18.66 -0.82 -4.36
N SER A 219 19.38 0.28 -4.07
CA SER A 219 20.34 0.30 -2.95
C SER A 219 19.72 0.20 -1.55
N ARG A 220 18.39 0.24 -1.41
CA ARG A 220 17.64 0.22 -0.14
C ARG A 220 16.60 -0.89 -0.04
N PHE A 221 16.07 -1.36 -1.17
CA PHE A 221 14.95 -2.29 -1.21
C PHE A 221 15.22 -3.43 -2.20
N ILE A 222 15.05 -4.67 -1.74
CA ILE A 222 15.13 -5.87 -2.56
C ILE A 222 13.70 -6.38 -2.74
N VAL A 223 13.08 -6.06 -3.88
CA VAL A 223 11.70 -6.47 -4.17
C VAL A 223 11.71 -7.94 -4.62
N LYS A 224 10.92 -8.75 -3.92
CA LYS A 224 10.71 -10.18 -4.13
C LYS A 224 9.22 -10.44 -4.34
N TYR A 225 8.87 -11.34 -5.25
CA TYR A 225 7.50 -11.83 -5.39
C TYR A 225 7.32 -13.14 -4.65
N PHE A 226 6.21 -13.31 -3.94
CA PHE A 226 5.94 -14.57 -3.27
C PHE A 226 5.80 -15.77 -4.25
N ASN A 227 5.32 -15.51 -5.47
CA ASN A 227 5.15 -16.53 -6.51
C ASN A 227 5.70 -16.07 -7.87
N ASN A 228 6.54 -16.93 -8.46
CA ASN A 228 7.31 -16.67 -9.68
C ASN A 228 6.52 -16.89 -10.99
N ALA A 229 5.32 -17.47 -10.94
CA ALA A 229 4.61 -17.97 -12.13
C ALA A 229 3.75 -16.94 -12.90
N ARG A 230 3.95 -15.63 -12.71
CA ARG A 230 3.04 -14.57 -13.23
C ARG A 230 3.72 -13.63 -14.23
N ASP A 231 2.94 -13.14 -15.19
CA ASP A 231 3.38 -12.25 -16.28
C ASP A 231 3.84 -10.86 -15.76
N PHE A 232 4.82 -10.27 -16.45
CA PHE A 232 5.75 -9.27 -15.90
C PHE A 232 5.47 -7.82 -16.32
N SER A 233 4.72 -7.58 -17.39
CA SER A 233 4.62 -6.24 -18.01
C SER A 233 3.83 -5.23 -17.18
N GLN A 234 2.77 -5.67 -16.49
CA GLN A 234 1.88 -4.82 -15.67
C GLN A 234 2.42 -4.60 -14.23
N ARG A 235 3.43 -5.38 -13.83
CA ARG A 235 4.01 -5.40 -12.47
C ARG A 235 4.95 -4.24 -12.18
N ALA A 236 5.74 -3.82 -13.17
CA ALA A 236 6.77 -2.80 -13.01
C ALA A 236 6.24 -1.43 -12.53
N GLU A 237 4.96 -1.12 -12.77
CA GLU A 237 4.32 0.09 -12.28
C GLU A 237 3.93 -0.02 -10.80
N TYR A 238 3.35 -1.15 -10.37
CA TYR A 238 3.02 -1.36 -8.95
C TYR A 238 4.28 -1.45 -8.09
N GLU A 239 5.31 -2.18 -8.54
CA GLU A 239 6.65 -2.16 -7.93
C GLU A 239 7.15 -0.73 -7.75
N GLY A 240 7.10 0.08 -8.81
CA GLY A 240 7.56 1.47 -8.80
C GLY A 240 6.80 2.34 -7.80
N LYS A 241 5.48 2.12 -7.66
CA LYS A 241 4.65 2.82 -6.66
C LYS A 241 5.00 2.40 -5.23
N ILE A 242 5.21 1.11 -4.97
CA ILE A 242 5.61 0.59 -3.64
C ILE A 242 7.01 1.09 -3.27
N VAL A 243 8.00 0.96 -4.16
CA VAL A 243 9.37 1.45 -3.93
C VAL A 243 9.37 2.96 -3.70
N SER A 244 8.59 3.73 -4.47
CA SER A 244 8.42 5.17 -4.25
C SER A 244 7.83 5.51 -2.87
N ALA A 245 6.85 4.74 -2.40
CA ALA A 245 6.30 4.91 -1.05
C ALA A 245 7.28 4.52 0.06
N LEU A 246 8.15 3.53 -0.17
CA LEU A 246 9.18 3.12 0.78
C LEU A 246 10.40 4.07 0.79
N ASP A 247 10.77 4.67 -0.35
CA ASP A 247 11.74 5.77 -0.41
C ASP A 247 11.19 7.03 0.29
N GLU A 248 9.89 7.30 0.20
CA GLU A 248 9.20 8.34 0.98
C GLU A 248 9.26 8.03 2.49
N ALA A 249 9.00 6.78 2.89
CA ALA A 249 9.11 6.31 4.27
C ALA A 249 10.53 6.42 4.85
N HIS A 250 11.53 5.98 4.10
CA HIS A 250 12.96 6.16 4.44
C HIS A 250 13.29 7.64 4.65
N SER A 251 12.88 8.49 3.69
CA SER A 251 13.18 9.92 3.73
C SER A 251 12.51 10.63 4.91
N HIS A 252 11.26 10.27 5.21
CA HIS A 252 10.54 10.79 6.37
C HIS A 252 11.15 10.32 7.69
N THR A 253 11.46 9.02 7.81
CA THR A 253 12.08 8.45 9.01
C THR A 253 13.44 9.10 9.29
N ARG A 254 14.27 9.28 8.25
CA ARG A 254 15.54 10.02 8.33
C ARG A 254 15.34 11.49 8.75
N GLN A 255 14.28 12.15 8.30
CA GLN A 255 13.96 13.52 8.72
C GLN A 255 13.54 13.60 10.19
N VAL A 256 12.78 12.61 10.69
CA VAL A 256 12.28 12.59 12.08
C VAL A 256 13.34 12.13 13.07
N LEU A 257 14.13 11.10 12.72
CA LEU A 257 15.09 10.46 13.62
C LEU A 257 16.54 10.88 13.40
N GLY A 258 16.86 11.61 12.32
CA GLY A 258 18.23 11.95 11.91
C GLY A 258 19.00 10.81 11.24
N GLU A 259 18.54 9.56 11.42
CA GLU A 259 19.09 8.35 10.84
C GLU A 259 17.96 7.49 10.25
N ALA A 260 18.29 6.68 9.24
CA ALA A 260 17.44 5.63 8.70
C ALA A 260 18.33 4.43 8.34
N ARG A 261 17.70 3.29 8.02
CA ARG A 261 18.41 2.07 7.66
C ARG A 261 18.96 2.17 6.25
N GLU A 262 20.28 2.13 6.12
CA GLU A 262 21.01 2.11 4.84
C GLU A 262 21.23 0.69 4.31
N SER A 263 21.15 -0.35 5.16
CA SER A 263 21.22 -1.74 4.73
C SER A 263 19.92 -2.13 3.99
N PRO A 264 19.99 -2.86 2.85
CA PRO A 264 18.77 -3.19 2.10
C PRO A 264 17.72 -3.92 2.95
N VAL A 265 16.45 -3.56 2.74
CA VAL A 265 15.28 -4.21 3.32
C VAL A 265 14.65 -5.10 2.26
N ASP A 266 14.38 -6.36 2.61
CA ASP A 266 13.58 -7.24 1.76
C ASP A 266 12.13 -6.74 1.71
N VAL A 267 11.58 -6.60 0.51
CA VAL A 267 10.19 -6.21 0.28
C VAL A 267 9.49 -7.35 -0.44
N VAL A 268 8.65 -8.11 0.26
CA VAL A 268 7.97 -9.28 -0.31
C VAL A 268 6.56 -8.88 -0.71
N LEU A 269 6.30 -8.86 -2.02
CA LEU A 269 4.99 -8.60 -2.59
C LEU A 269 4.18 -9.90 -2.61
N TYR A 270 3.11 -9.95 -1.81
CA TYR A 270 2.12 -11.02 -1.79
C TYR A 270 0.86 -10.54 -2.50
N THR A 271 0.28 -11.38 -3.38
CA THR A 271 -1.13 -11.22 -3.71
C THR A 271 -1.98 -11.30 -2.45
N ARG A 272 -3.20 -10.74 -2.47
CA ARG A 272 -4.14 -10.86 -1.35
C ARG A 272 -4.30 -12.30 -0.88
N GLU A 273 -4.43 -13.25 -1.80
CA GLU A 273 -4.68 -14.66 -1.50
C GLU A 273 -3.47 -15.35 -0.88
N GLU A 274 -2.26 -14.99 -1.32
CA GLU A 274 -1.01 -15.45 -0.69
C GLU A 274 -0.84 -14.82 0.69
N PHE A 275 -1.09 -13.52 0.87
CA PHE A 275 -1.05 -12.86 2.18
C PHE A 275 -2.10 -13.47 3.14
N ARG A 276 -3.32 -13.75 2.64
CA ARG A 276 -4.41 -14.44 3.36
C ARG A 276 -4.02 -15.86 3.77
N THR A 277 -3.27 -16.57 2.93
CA THR A 277 -2.81 -17.94 3.17
C THR A 277 -1.64 -17.97 4.17
N HIS A 278 -0.72 -17.01 4.09
CA HIS A 278 0.50 -16.99 4.91
C HIS A 278 0.37 -16.25 6.24
N GLN A 279 -0.45 -15.18 6.30
CA GLN A 279 -0.66 -14.35 7.49
C GLN A 279 -2.06 -14.51 8.08
N GLY A 280 -2.95 -15.28 7.45
CA GLY A 280 -4.33 -15.46 7.88
C GLY A 280 -5.30 -14.39 7.34
N ALA A 281 -6.59 -14.74 7.32
CA ALA A 281 -7.61 -13.98 6.60
C ALA A 281 -7.99 -12.62 7.19
N ASP A 282 -7.61 -12.37 8.45
CA ASP A 282 -7.94 -11.13 9.14
C ASP A 282 -6.82 -10.10 9.06
N LEU A 283 -5.55 -10.53 9.18
CA LEU A 283 -4.40 -9.68 8.87
C LEU A 283 -4.45 -9.23 7.40
N ALA A 284 -4.76 -10.14 6.47
CA ALA A 284 -4.95 -9.84 5.05
C ALA A 284 -6.11 -8.87 4.72
N ARG A 285 -6.98 -8.56 5.69
CA ARG A 285 -8.01 -7.51 5.60
C ARG A 285 -7.66 -6.26 6.40
N ALA A 286 -6.80 -6.38 7.41
CA ALA A 286 -6.54 -5.32 8.38
C ALA A 286 -5.32 -4.45 8.06
N VAL A 287 -4.29 -5.02 7.42
CA VAL A 287 -3.02 -4.31 7.18
C VAL A 287 -2.64 -4.29 5.70
N ALA A 288 -2.05 -3.18 5.28
CA ALA A 288 -1.50 -3.00 3.95
C ALA A 288 -0.06 -3.53 3.81
N GLY A 289 0.66 -3.58 4.94
CA GLY A 289 1.94 -4.24 5.06
C GLY A 289 2.12 -4.83 6.45
N LEU A 290 3.15 -5.67 6.61
CA LEU A 290 3.60 -6.21 7.88
C LEU A 290 5.11 -6.44 7.82
N TYR A 291 5.87 -5.83 8.70
CA TYR A 291 7.27 -6.14 8.91
C TYR A 291 7.40 -7.39 9.80
N SER A 292 8.06 -8.42 9.28
CA SER A 292 8.35 -9.64 10.03
C SER A 292 9.59 -10.33 9.47
N ALA A 293 10.31 -11.10 10.28
CA ALA A 293 11.46 -11.92 9.83
C ALA A 293 12.42 -11.19 8.86
N GLY A 294 12.80 -9.93 9.16
CA GLY A 294 13.73 -9.14 8.35
C GLY A 294 13.15 -8.43 7.10
N ALA A 295 11.86 -8.60 6.80
CA ALA A 295 11.25 -8.17 5.54
C ALA A 295 9.92 -7.42 5.73
N ILE A 296 9.69 -6.39 4.92
CA ILE A 296 8.38 -5.72 4.79
C ILE A 296 7.54 -6.55 3.81
N ARG A 297 6.47 -7.18 4.31
CA ARG A 297 5.52 -7.95 3.50
C ARG A 297 4.39 -7.04 3.08
N ILE A 298 4.18 -6.87 1.78
CA ILE A 298 3.14 -6.01 1.21
C ILE A 298 1.95 -6.86 0.79
N ASN A 299 0.74 -6.39 1.10
CA ASN A 299 -0.52 -6.98 0.65
C ASN A 299 -0.98 -6.24 -0.63
N ASP A 300 -0.86 -6.88 -1.79
CA ASP A 300 -1.13 -6.33 -3.13
C ASP A 300 -2.56 -5.78 -3.32
N ALA A 301 -3.51 -6.16 -2.46
CA ALA A 301 -4.86 -5.59 -2.44
C ALA A 301 -4.97 -4.19 -1.80
N ALA A 302 -3.89 -3.66 -1.20
CA ALA A 302 -3.94 -2.35 -0.56
C ALA A 302 -3.62 -1.22 -1.56
N GLU A 303 -4.62 -0.37 -1.83
CA GLU A 303 -4.38 0.92 -2.50
C GLU A 303 -3.33 1.74 -1.74
N LEU A 304 -2.42 2.41 -2.45
CA LEU A 304 -1.42 3.33 -1.88
C LEU A 304 -2.03 4.70 -1.49
N THR A 305 -3.05 4.65 -0.64
CA THR A 305 -3.64 5.82 0.02
C THR A 305 -2.64 6.49 0.98
N ARG A 306 -2.94 7.71 1.42
CA ARG A 306 -2.14 8.38 2.46
C ARG A 306 -2.02 7.56 3.75
N GLN A 307 -3.09 6.85 4.15
CA GLN A 307 -3.07 6.01 5.35
C GLN A 307 -2.22 4.76 5.13
N THR A 308 -2.35 4.13 3.95
CA THR A 308 -1.50 2.98 3.56
C THR A 308 -0.01 3.35 3.56
N LYS A 309 0.35 4.52 3.02
CA LYS A 309 1.72 5.02 3.09
C LYS A 309 2.18 5.25 4.52
N ALA A 310 1.30 5.73 5.40
CA ALA A 310 1.59 5.88 6.82
C ALA A 310 1.90 4.52 7.48
N THR A 311 1.12 3.48 7.18
CA THR A 311 1.44 2.10 7.59
C THR A 311 2.78 1.63 7.03
N LEU A 312 3.14 1.94 5.77
CA LEU A 312 4.47 1.61 5.25
C LEU A 312 5.62 2.37 5.95
N VAL A 313 5.35 3.56 6.50
CA VAL A 313 6.28 4.28 7.39
C VAL A 313 6.43 3.53 8.72
N HIS A 314 5.33 3.08 9.33
CA HIS A 314 5.32 2.25 10.53
C HIS A 314 6.16 0.97 10.34
N GLU A 315 5.88 0.20 9.28
CA GLU A 315 6.63 -1.03 8.95
C GLU A 315 8.11 -0.77 8.66
N TYR A 316 8.44 0.35 8.00
CA TYR A 316 9.83 0.73 7.75
C TYR A 316 10.57 1.09 9.05
N VAL A 317 9.90 1.71 10.03
CA VAL A 317 10.53 2.00 11.33
C VAL A 317 10.89 0.73 12.09
N HIS A 318 10.09 -0.34 12.01
CA HIS A 318 10.49 -1.65 12.54
C HIS A 318 11.75 -2.19 11.86
N ALA A 319 11.88 -2.02 10.54
CA ALA A 319 13.10 -2.39 9.82
C ALA A 319 14.33 -1.58 10.28
N VAL A 320 14.15 -0.30 10.66
CA VAL A 320 15.20 0.54 11.27
C VAL A 320 15.55 0.06 12.68
N VAL A 321 14.56 -0.21 13.54
CA VAL A 321 14.82 -0.73 14.90
C VAL A 321 15.59 -2.05 14.85
N ASP A 322 15.23 -2.97 13.96
CA ASP A 322 15.92 -4.26 13.78
C ASP A 322 17.38 -4.11 13.32
N ASP A 323 17.69 -3.11 12.49
CA ASP A 323 19.06 -2.80 12.06
C ASP A 323 19.86 -2.13 13.20
N LEU A 324 19.24 -1.22 13.95
CA LEU A 324 19.86 -0.58 15.12
C LEU A 324 20.19 -1.57 16.24
N VAL A 325 19.29 -2.53 16.53
CA VAL A 325 19.56 -3.59 17.53
C VAL A 325 20.36 -4.75 16.96
N GLN A 326 20.75 -4.72 15.68
CA GLN A 326 21.47 -5.81 15.00
C GLN A 326 20.75 -7.17 15.13
N ALA A 327 19.42 -7.19 14.97
CA ALA A 327 18.58 -8.37 15.19
C ALA A 327 19.00 -9.57 14.34
N ALA A 328 19.45 -9.35 13.10
CA ALA A 328 19.97 -10.38 12.20
C ALA A 328 21.27 -11.05 12.71
N ASN A 329 22.00 -10.38 13.60
CA ASN A 329 23.23 -10.85 14.24
C ASN A 329 22.98 -11.35 15.68
N GLY A 330 21.72 -11.55 16.07
CA GLY A 330 21.34 -12.04 17.40
C GLY A 330 21.35 -10.97 18.50
N GLY A 331 21.42 -9.68 18.14
CA GLY A 331 21.36 -8.59 19.11
C GLY A 331 20.01 -8.50 19.83
N GLN A 332 20.05 -8.05 21.08
CA GLN A 332 18.89 -8.09 21.98
C GLN A 332 17.81 -7.08 21.56
N ARG A 333 16.56 -7.54 21.48
CA ARG A 333 15.42 -6.72 21.09
C ARG A 333 15.06 -5.73 22.22
N VAL A 334 14.65 -4.53 21.83
CA VAL A 334 14.03 -3.55 22.74
C VAL A 334 12.64 -4.03 23.20
N PRO A 335 12.12 -3.52 24.34
CA PRO A 335 10.75 -3.77 24.78
C PRO A 335 9.73 -3.46 23.68
N VAL A 336 8.65 -4.25 23.63
CA VAL A 336 7.61 -4.14 22.60
C VAL A 336 7.01 -2.74 22.55
N TRP A 337 6.68 -2.14 23.71
CA TRP A 337 6.20 -0.75 23.77
C TRP A 337 7.15 0.25 23.11
N LEU A 338 8.47 0.06 23.18
CA LEU A 338 9.42 0.99 22.57
C LEU A 338 9.46 0.83 21.05
N ASN A 339 9.46 -0.42 20.54
CA ASN A 339 9.45 -0.68 19.11
C ASN A 339 8.17 -0.13 18.45
N GLU A 340 7.00 -0.52 18.99
CA GLU A 340 5.69 -0.11 18.48
C GLU A 340 5.43 1.39 18.71
N GLY A 341 5.82 1.93 19.86
CA GLY A 341 5.67 3.35 20.17
C GLY A 341 6.51 4.26 19.26
N LEU A 342 7.67 3.79 18.81
CA LEU A 342 8.50 4.55 17.86
C LEU A 342 7.89 4.54 16.46
N ALA A 343 7.41 3.39 16.00
CA ALA A 343 6.73 3.27 14.72
C ALA A 343 5.45 4.11 14.66
N GLU A 344 4.57 4.01 15.68
CA GLU A 344 3.33 4.79 15.81
C GLU A 344 3.61 6.31 15.91
N TYR A 345 4.66 6.72 16.65
CA TYR A 345 5.04 8.14 16.74
C TYR A 345 5.47 8.71 15.37
N VAL A 346 6.27 7.97 14.60
CA VAL A 346 6.71 8.40 13.27
C VAL A 346 5.53 8.34 12.27
N GLU A 347 4.61 7.37 12.39
CA GLU A 347 3.36 7.36 11.61
C GLU A 347 2.55 8.64 11.83
N TRP A 348 2.33 9.05 13.09
CA TRP A 348 1.62 10.30 13.39
C TRP A 348 2.31 11.51 12.77
N ARG A 349 3.65 11.59 12.85
CA ARG A 349 4.43 12.67 12.24
C ARG A 349 4.27 12.70 10.71
N TYR A 350 4.26 11.55 10.05
CA TYR A 350 4.00 11.43 8.62
C TYR A 350 2.58 11.88 8.26
N LEU A 351 1.61 11.56 9.12
CA LEU A 351 0.23 12.06 9.01
C LEU A 351 0.09 13.55 9.36
N GLY A 352 1.16 14.24 9.77
CA GLY A 352 1.18 15.68 10.05
C GLY A 352 0.74 16.02 11.47
N HIS A 353 0.93 15.10 12.41
CA HIS A 353 0.47 15.21 13.79
C HIS A 353 1.59 14.87 14.79
N ASP A 354 1.79 15.74 15.78
CA ASP A 354 2.76 15.53 16.88
C ASP A 354 2.08 14.87 18.11
N LYS A 355 0.84 14.42 17.94
CA LYS A 355 -0.10 13.98 18.99
C LYS A 355 -1.05 12.92 18.42
N PRO A 356 -1.62 12.04 19.27
CA PRO A 356 -2.61 11.05 18.84
C PRO A 356 -3.85 11.71 18.22
N PRO A 357 -4.58 11.02 17.33
CA PRO A 357 -5.88 11.47 16.83
C PRO A 357 -6.82 11.89 17.96
N VAL A 358 -7.62 12.94 17.76
CA VAL A 358 -8.41 13.61 18.82
C VAL A 358 -9.20 12.66 19.72
N ASN A 359 -9.84 11.64 19.13
CA ASN A 359 -10.60 10.62 19.87
C ASN A 359 -9.71 9.74 20.77
N LEU A 360 -8.51 9.38 20.32
CA LEU A 360 -7.53 8.66 21.12
C LEU A 360 -6.90 9.58 22.18
N ALA A 361 -6.56 10.83 21.82
CA ALA A 361 -6.05 11.83 22.76
C ALA A 361 -6.99 12.06 23.95
N ASN A 362 -8.29 12.15 23.71
CA ASN A 362 -9.30 12.30 24.76
C ASN A 362 -9.42 11.06 25.65
N ARG A 363 -9.36 9.84 25.08
CA ARG A 363 -9.34 8.59 25.86
C ARG A 363 -8.08 8.47 26.73
N LEU A 364 -6.91 8.74 26.16
CA LEU A 364 -5.62 8.75 26.87
C LEU A 364 -5.62 9.76 28.03
N ARG A 365 -6.14 10.98 27.81
CA ARG A 365 -6.31 11.98 28.87
C ARG A 365 -7.23 11.49 29.99
N GLY A 366 -8.38 10.90 29.64
CA GLY A 366 -9.33 10.35 30.62
C GLY A 366 -8.71 9.24 31.47
N ALA A 367 -8.03 8.29 30.83
CA ALA A 367 -7.31 7.22 31.52
C ALA A 367 -6.15 7.74 32.38
N ALA A 368 -5.41 8.77 31.92
CA ALA A 368 -4.36 9.41 32.71
C ALA A 368 -4.91 10.03 34.00
N GLN A 369 -6.08 10.70 33.92
CA GLN A 369 -6.76 11.29 35.07
C GLN A 369 -7.33 10.23 36.02
N ALA A 370 -7.78 9.08 35.50
CA ALA A 370 -8.33 7.97 36.27
C ALA A 370 -7.28 6.97 36.82
N ASP A 371 -5.99 7.16 36.52
CA ASP A 371 -4.89 6.19 36.79
C ASP A 371 -5.09 4.82 36.12
N GLN A 372 -5.67 4.82 34.91
CA GLN A 372 -6.04 3.64 34.11
C GLN A 372 -5.24 3.53 32.81
N LEU A 373 -4.08 4.18 32.70
CA LEU A 373 -3.19 3.97 31.55
C LEU A 373 -2.56 2.56 31.59
N PRO A 374 -2.40 1.89 30.44
CA PRO A 374 -1.53 0.73 30.32
C PRO A 374 -0.12 1.04 30.84
N ARG A 375 0.46 0.18 31.67
CA ARG A 375 1.82 0.37 32.21
C ARG A 375 2.86 -0.11 31.21
N LEU A 376 3.93 0.67 30.99
CA LEU A 376 4.99 0.32 30.05
C LEU A 376 5.65 -1.04 30.35
N GLU A 377 5.85 -1.35 31.64
CA GLU A 377 6.40 -2.63 32.09
C GLU A 377 5.55 -3.84 31.66
N GLN A 378 4.22 -3.73 31.72
CA GLN A 378 3.30 -4.79 31.27
C GLN A 378 3.31 -4.96 29.74
N MET A 379 3.61 -3.88 29.03
CA MET A 379 3.76 -3.82 27.58
C MET A 379 5.18 -4.14 27.08
N ALA A 380 6.09 -4.59 27.96
CA ALA A 380 7.48 -4.84 27.58
C ALA A 380 7.68 -6.13 26.76
N GLY A 381 6.95 -7.20 27.09
CA GLY A 381 7.16 -8.54 26.51
C GLY A 381 6.01 -9.09 25.65
N GLN A 382 4.84 -8.45 25.63
CA GLN A 382 3.68 -8.89 24.86
C GLN A 382 3.30 -7.90 23.76
N ALA A 383 2.94 -8.40 22.59
CA ALA A 383 2.44 -7.59 21.47
C ALA A 383 1.32 -6.64 21.93
N LEU A 384 1.41 -5.35 21.60
CA LEU A 384 0.44 -4.34 22.08
C LEU A 384 -1.00 -4.68 21.64
N ILE A 385 -1.15 -5.32 20.48
CA ILE A 385 -2.43 -5.82 19.96
C ILE A 385 -3.13 -6.86 20.85
N SER A 386 -2.39 -7.54 21.74
CA SER A 386 -2.94 -8.52 22.71
C SER A 386 -3.54 -7.88 23.97
N HIS A 387 -3.38 -6.57 24.17
CA HIS A 387 -3.90 -5.86 25.34
C HIS A 387 -5.40 -5.57 25.21
N GLY A 388 -6.09 -5.31 26.33
CA GLY A 388 -7.55 -5.13 26.37
C GLY A 388 -8.07 -3.95 25.53
N ASP A 389 -7.29 -2.87 25.42
CA ASP A 389 -7.52 -1.77 24.47
C ASP A 389 -6.19 -1.48 23.74
N PRO A 390 -5.96 -2.09 22.56
CA PRO A 390 -4.73 -1.90 21.80
C PRO A 390 -4.46 -0.46 21.43
N ALA A 391 -5.49 0.31 21.07
CA ALA A 391 -5.31 1.72 20.69
C ALA A 391 -4.78 2.56 21.87
N MET A 392 -5.16 2.21 23.10
CA MET A 392 -4.59 2.80 24.31
C MET A 392 -3.15 2.32 24.57
N ALA A 393 -2.83 1.06 24.25
CA ALA A 393 -1.46 0.53 24.37
C ALA A 393 -0.48 1.21 23.39
N TYR A 394 -0.80 1.21 22.08
CA TYR A 394 -0.05 1.93 21.05
C TYR A 394 0.04 3.44 21.37
N GLY A 395 -1.09 4.06 21.70
CA GLY A 395 -1.15 5.47 22.06
C GLY A 395 -0.28 5.84 23.28
N THR A 396 -0.28 5.01 24.34
CA THR A 396 0.56 5.23 25.53
C THR A 396 2.04 5.06 25.18
N SER A 397 2.36 4.05 24.38
CA SER A 397 3.72 3.74 23.92
C SER A 397 4.32 4.87 23.07
N ALA A 398 3.56 5.41 22.11
CA ALA A 398 3.99 6.56 21.30
C ALA A 398 4.15 7.86 22.12
N ILE A 399 3.34 8.04 23.18
CA ILE A 399 3.55 9.15 24.12
C ILE A 399 4.83 8.95 24.93
N ALA A 400 5.15 7.72 25.38
CA ALA A 400 6.41 7.43 26.07
C ALA A 400 7.63 7.75 25.20
N VAL A 401 7.61 7.31 23.94
CA VAL A 401 8.65 7.66 22.97
C VAL A 401 8.74 9.17 22.73
N ARG A 402 7.61 9.87 22.63
CA ARG A 402 7.61 11.33 22.52
C ARG A 402 8.26 12.02 23.72
N GLU A 403 8.02 11.57 24.96
CA GLU A 403 8.68 12.15 26.13
C GLU A 403 10.20 11.90 26.11
N LEU A 404 10.66 10.70 25.70
CA LEU A 404 12.10 10.41 25.51
C LEU A 404 12.72 11.26 24.40
N LEU A 405 12.01 11.50 23.30
CA LEU A 405 12.45 12.39 22.23
C LEU A 405 12.48 13.86 22.67
N ALA A 406 11.52 14.31 23.49
CA ALA A 406 11.48 15.66 24.01
C ALA A 406 12.60 15.95 25.03
N GLU A 407 13.03 14.94 25.78
CA GLU A 407 14.11 15.04 26.77
C GLU A 407 15.52 14.86 26.18
N GLY A 408 15.66 13.94 25.22
CA GLY A 408 16.96 13.52 24.70
C GLY A 408 17.27 13.90 23.26
N GLY A 409 16.25 14.24 22.47
CA GLY A 409 16.32 14.25 21.01
C GLY A 409 16.51 12.86 20.40
N PRO A 410 16.43 12.73 19.06
CA PRO A 410 16.55 11.44 18.38
C PRO A 410 17.85 10.70 18.66
N GLY A 411 19.01 11.36 18.58
CA GLY A 411 20.31 10.70 18.75
C GLY A 411 20.48 10.00 20.09
N ARG A 412 19.88 10.52 21.18
CA ARG A 412 19.89 9.86 22.49
C ARG A 412 19.00 8.61 22.50
N LEU A 413 17.83 8.66 21.86
CA LEU A 413 16.94 7.51 21.72
C LEU A 413 17.60 6.40 20.89
N LEU A 414 18.21 6.74 19.76
CA LEU A 414 18.92 5.77 18.92
C LEU A 414 20.12 5.15 19.64
N SER A 415 20.85 5.94 20.44
CA SER A 415 21.94 5.40 21.29
C SER A 415 21.43 4.42 22.34
N LEU A 416 20.25 4.66 22.94
CA LEU A 416 19.60 3.70 23.83
C LEU A 416 19.25 2.41 23.11
N ILE A 417 18.65 2.49 21.90
CA ILE A 417 18.28 1.30 21.11
C ILE A 417 19.51 0.45 20.76
N ARG A 418 20.62 1.08 20.31
CA ARG A 418 21.87 0.37 19.98
C ARG A 418 22.49 -0.36 21.18
N LYS A 419 22.61 0.32 22.33
CA LYS A 419 23.14 -0.28 23.57
C LYS A 419 22.32 -1.50 24.05
N VAL A 420 21.00 -1.48 23.83
CA VAL A 420 20.14 -2.65 24.10
C VAL A 420 20.47 -3.77 23.11
N GLY A 421 20.62 -3.46 21.82
CA GLY A 421 21.09 -4.43 20.81
C GLY A 421 22.43 -5.08 21.12
N GLU A 422 23.36 -4.32 21.71
CA GLU A 422 24.67 -4.78 22.21
C GLU A 422 24.58 -5.75 23.40
N GLY A 423 23.38 -6.02 23.95
CA GLY A 423 23.13 -7.02 25.00
C GLY A 423 23.04 -6.46 26.42
N ALA A 424 22.93 -5.14 26.58
CA ALA A 424 22.70 -4.53 27.90
C ALA A 424 21.21 -4.54 28.28
N ALA A 425 20.92 -4.74 29.57
CA ALA A 425 19.55 -4.76 30.07
C ALA A 425 18.86 -3.40 29.87
N PHE A 426 17.61 -3.42 29.38
CA PHE A 426 16.89 -2.21 28.98
C PHE A 426 16.78 -1.18 30.11
N GLU A 427 16.46 -1.64 31.31
CA GLU A 427 16.28 -0.82 32.52
C GLU A 427 17.59 -0.16 32.97
N GLU A 428 18.73 -0.78 32.69
CA GLU A 428 20.06 -0.22 32.97
C GLU A 428 20.40 0.84 31.93
N VAL A 429 20.23 0.54 30.63
CA VAL A 429 20.47 1.49 29.55
C VAL A 429 19.57 2.73 29.66
N LEU A 430 18.30 2.56 30.03
CA LEU A 430 17.36 3.66 30.26
C LEU A 430 17.82 4.55 31.43
N ARG A 431 18.28 3.94 32.53
CA ARG A 431 18.81 4.67 33.68
C ARG A 431 20.08 5.44 33.34
N ASP A 432 21.01 4.82 32.63
CA ASP A 432 22.29 5.45 32.27
C ASP A 432 22.14 6.53 31.20
N THR A 433 21.17 6.38 30.29
CA THR A 433 21.00 7.28 29.14
C THR A 433 20.03 8.43 29.44
N TYR A 434 19.00 8.20 30.27
CA TYR A 434 17.96 9.19 30.59
C TYR A 434 17.90 9.58 32.07
N GLY A 435 18.62 8.91 32.98
CA GLY A 435 18.51 9.13 34.42
C GLY A 435 17.19 8.64 35.01
N ARG A 436 16.49 7.70 34.34
CA ARG A 436 15.12 7.28 34.67
C ARG A 436 14.93 5.77 34.65
N THR A 437 13.96 5.31 35.41
CA THR A 437 13.39 3.96 35.38
C THR A 437 12.08 3.93 34.57
N VAL A 438 11.61 2.73 34.21
CA VAL A 438 10.33 2.56 33.49
C VAL A 438 9.13 3.15 34.27
N PRO A 439 8.99 2.96 35.61
CA PRO A 439 7.91 3.60 36.38
C PRO A 439 7.97 5.14 36.40
N GLU A 440 9.16 5.75 36.31
CA GLU A 440 9.31 7.20 36.19
C GLU A 440 8.93 7.71 34.80
N LEU A 441 9.09 6.88 33.76
CA LEU A 441 8.59 7.15 32.42
C LEU A 441 7.06 7.01 32.35
N ASP A 442 6.46 5.98 32.97
CA ASP A 442 4.99 5.87 33.15
C ASP A 442 4.42 7.14 33.82
N ALA A 443 5.07 7.61 34.90
CA ALA A 443 4.67 8.84 35.59
C ALA A 443 4.80 10.09 34.70
N ALA A 444 5.85 10.17 33.87
CA ALA A 444 6.03 11.26 32.91
C ALA A 444 4.95 11.25 31.81
N VAL A 445 4.61 10.08 31.27
CA VAL A 445 3.52 9.90 30.30
C VAL A 445 2.18 10.35 30.88
N LYS A 446 1.86 9.90 32.10
CA LYS A 446 0.65 10.32 32.82
C LYS A 446 0.60 11.84 33.02
N ALA A 447 1.72 12.45 33.43
CA ALA A 447 1.81 13.90 33.59
C ALA A 447 1.65 14.64 32.24
N ALA A 448 2.25 14.12 31.16
CA ALA A 448 2.15 14.70 29.83
C ALA A 448 0.74 14.68 29.25
N LEU A 449 -0.04 13.63 29.53
CA LEU A 449 -1.44 13.51 29.13
C LEU A 449 -2.40 14.31 30.04
N SER A 450 -2.01 14.56 31.30
CA SER A 450 -2.80 15.30 32.28
C SER A 450 -2.63 16.82 32.22
N ARG A 451 -1.55 17.32 31.62
CA ARG A 451 -1.36 18.75 31.32
C ARG A 451 -2.42 19.22 30.31
N ARG A 452 -3.01 20.41 30.57
CA ARG A 452 -4.16 20.95 29.82
C ARG A 452 -3.80 21.31 28.37
#